data_AF-X1T5E0-F1
#
_entry.id   AF-X1T5E0-F1
#
_cell.length_a   1.000
_cell.length_b   1.000
_cell.length_c   1.000
_cell.angle_alpha   90.00
_cell.angle_beta   90.00
_cell.angle_gamma   90.00
#
_symmetry.space_group_name_H-M   'P 1'
#
loop_
_entity.id
_entity.type
_entity.pdbx_description
1 polymer ?
#
loop_
_entity_poly.entity_id
_entity_poly.type
_entity_poly.pdbx_seq_one_letter_code
_entity_poly.pdbx_strand_id
1 'polypeptide(L)'
;MKRIEVLLSLMLVMVAGLTATSYVSATPSAGFTEMNGDIFDSWGICRTRASGEDGFYQLSEAAFRPVIVFEGLGESAALAYSLGEQIARKYPDQVQRAEAVFCFVRDRVNYTPDIDQFPYEEFAQNADELATIIDQDGVGYGDCEDSAVLLAVMYTGAGYRSAIMVGSGHTAALVYLPDYEKATAIFE
;
A
#
# COMPACT_ATOMS: atom_id res chain seq x y z
N MET A 1 -26.25 8.79 45.33
CA MET A 1 -26.70 7.66 44.47
C MET A 1 -26.75 8.07 43.01
N LYS A 2 -27.56 9.06 42.61
CA LYS A 2 -27.70 9.48 41.19
C LYS A 2 -26.41 9.86 40.44
N ARG A 3 -25.41 10.49 41.09
CA ARG A 3 -24.15 10.89 40.43
C ARG A 3 -23.20 9.72 40.16
N ILE A 4 -23.20 8.71 41.04
CA ILE A 4 -22.36 7.52 40.90
C ILE A 4 -22.93 6.61 39.80
N GLU A 5 -24.26 6.50 39.73
CA GLU A 5 -24.95 5.79 38.65
C GLU A 5 -24.69 6.43 37.29
N VAL A 6 -24.74 7.77 37.18
CA VAL A 6 -24.42 8.47 35.92
C VAL A 6 -22.97 8.27 35.49
N LEU A 7 -22.01 8.30 36.43
CA LEU A 7 -20.59 8.05 36.14
C LEU A 7 -20.33 6.61 35.68
N LEU A 8 -20.99 5.63 36.32
CA LEU A 8 -20.91 4.23 35.92
C LEU A 8 -21.50 4.01 34.52
N SER A 9 -22.64 4.62 34.21
CA SER A 9 -23.24 4.58 32.87
C SER A 9 -22.32 5.20 31.82
N LEU A 10 -21.67 6.32 32.13
CA LEU A 10 -20.76 6.99 31.20
C LEU A 10 -19.50 6.15 30.93
N MET A 11 -18.95 5.52 31.97
CA MET A 11 -17.83 4.58 31.82
C MET A 11 -18.23 3.36 31.00
N LEU A 12 -19.44 2.82 31.20
CA LEU A 12 -19.93 1.66 30.44
C LEU A 12 -20.08 1.99 28.94
N VAL A 13 -20.59 3.19 28.62
CA VAL A 13 -20.70 3.69 27.24
C VAL A 13 -19.33 3.91 26.61
N MET A 14 -18.36 4.43 27.36
CA MET A 14 -16.98 4.62 26.89
C MET A 14 -16.30 3.28 26.60
N VAL A 15 -16.43 2.30 27.49
CA VAL A 15 -15.88 0.95 27.32
C VAL A 15 -16.53 0.23 26.14
N ALA A 16 -17.86 0.35 25.97
CA ALA A 16 -18.57 -0.22 24.83
C ALA A 16 -18.13 0.43 23.50
N GLY A 17 -17.85 1.74 23.50
CA GLY A 17 -17.29 2.46 22.35
C GLY A 17 -15.86 2.02 21.99
N LEU A 18 -15.03 1.70 22.98
CA LEU A 18 -13.68 1.16 22.79
C LEU A 18 -13.66 -0.29 22.26
N THR A 19 -14.69 -1.10 22.56
CA THR A 19 -14.79 -2.47 22.01
C THR A 19 -15.43 -2.52 20.61
N ALA A 20 -16.06 -1.44 20.18
CA ALA A 20 -16.69 -1.33 18.86
C ALA A 20 -15.73 -0.82 17.77
N THR A 21 -14.50 -0.44 18.13
CA THR A 21 -13.42 -0.30 17.14
C THR A 21 -12.92 -1.70 16.81
N SER A 22 -13.65 -2.38 15.93
CA SER A 22 -13.10 -3.48 15.17
C SER A 22 -11.88 -2.92 14.44
N TYR A 23 -10.69 -3.09 15.01
CA TYR A 23 -9.46 -3.03 14.25
C TYR A 23 -9.56 -4.21 13.28
N VAL A 24 -10.17 -3.98 12.12
CA VAL A 24 -10.01 -4.86 10.97
C VAL A 24 -8.58 -4.65 10.55
N SER A 25 -7.66 -5.38 11.19
CA SER A 25 -6.34 -5.56 10.65
C SER A 25 -6.54 -6.32 9.36
N ALA A 26 -6.40 -5.67 8.21
CA ALA A 26 -6.24 -6.41 6.97
C ALA A 26 -5.03 -7.32 7.20
N THR A 27 -5.25 -8.62 6.98
CA THR A 27 -4.17 -9.59 7.03
C THR A 27 -3.45 -9.47 5.70
N PRO A 28 -2.10 -9.47 5.68
CA PRO A 28 -1.35 -9.66 4.44
C PRO A 28 -1.92 -10.86 3.68
N SER A 29 -1.80 -10.87 2.35
CA SER A 29 -2.30 -11.98 1.55
C SER A 29 -1.74 -13.28 2.13
N ALA A 30 -2.63 -14.10 2.69
CA ALA A 30 -2.28 -15.36 3.33
C ALA A 30 -2.91 -16.49 2.53
N GLY A 31 -2.07 -17.43 2.08
CA GLY A 31 -2.52 -18.57 1.29
C GLY A 31 -2.35 -18.36 -0.20
N PHE A 32 -1.10 -18.45 -0.67
CA PHE A 32 -0.80 -18.52 -2.08
C PHE A 32 -1.13 -19.90 -2.64
N THR A 33 -1.70 -19.93 -3.85
CA THR A 33 -1.98 -21.16 -4.60
C THR A 33 -1.25 -21.14 -5.93
N GLU A 34 -0.49 -22.20 -6.22
CA GLU A 34 0.15 -22.38 -7.51
C GLU A 34 -0.82 -23.03 -8.51
N MET A 35 -0.99 -22.42 -9.67
CA MET A 35 -1.80 -22.95 -10.77
C MET A 35 -1.09 -22.72 -12.10
N ASN A 36 -0.76 -23.80 -12.80
CA ASN A 36 -0.08 -23.75 -14.11
C ASN A 36 1.25 -22.94 -14.10
N GLY A 37 1.96 -22.94 -12.98
CA GLY A 37 3.21 -22.20 -12.79
C GLY A 37 3.04 -20.73 -12.38
N ASP A 38 1.80 -20.23 -12.32
CA ASP A 38 1.47 -18.91 -11.79
C ASP A 38 1.09 -19.00 -10.30
N ILE A 39 1.36 -17.93 -9.54
CA ILE A 39 0.98 -17.83 -8.13
C ILE A 39 -0.20 -16.89 -7.95
N PHE A 40 -1.24 -17.39 -7.28
CA PHE A 40 -2.45 -16.64 -6.99
C PHE A 40 -2.61 -16.40 -5.50
N ASP A 41 -3.04 -15.20 -5.13
CA ASP A 41 -3.48 -14.91 -3.76
C ASP A 41 -4.95 -15.30 -3.51
N SER A 42 -5.41 -15.01 -2.29
CA SER A 42 -6.79 -15.31 -1.86
C SER A 42 -7.86 -14.47 -2.57
N TRP A 43 -7.49 -13.39 -3.25
CA TRP A 43 -8.40 -12.57 -4.07
C TRP A 43 -8.48 -13.09 -5.51
N GLY A 44 -7.70 -14.13 -5.83
CA GLY A 44 -7.58 -14.67 -7.18
C GLY A 44 -6.72 -13.80 -8.09
N ILE A 45 -5.87 -12.94 -7.53
CA ILE A 45 -4.94 -12.12 -8.29
C ILE A 45 -3.67 -12.94 -8.53
N CYS A 46 -3.26 -13.04 -9.79
CA CYS A 46 -1.98 -13.60 -10.18
C CYS A 46 -0.84 -12.64 -9.82
N ARG A 47 0.05 -13.08 -8.94
CA ARG A 47 1.22 -12.33 -8.44
C ARG A 47 2.39 -12.37 -9.41
N THR A 48 2.46 -13.41 -10.24
CA THR A 48 3.58 -13.65 -11.16
C THR A 48 3.35 -13.09 -12.58
N ARG A 49 2.29 -12.28 -12.77
CA ARG A 49 1.92 -11.74 -14.07
C ARG A 49 1.15 -10.43 -13.96
N ALA A 50 1.66 -9.38 -14.60
CA ALA A 50 1.03 -8.06 -14.61
C ALA A 50 -0.24 -7.98 -15.46
N SER A 51 -0.30 -8.73 -16.57
CA SER A 51 -1.35 -8.61 -17.60
C SER A 51 -2.46 -9.66 -17.47
N GLY A 52 -3.56 -9.49 -18.21
CA GLY A 52 -4.70 -10.40 -18.21
C GLY A 52 -5.75 -10.09 -17.15
N GLU A 53 -6.92 -10.73 -17.20
CA GLU A 53 -8.05 -10.41 -16.30
C GLU A 53 -7.76 -10.65 -14.82
N ASP A 54 -6.84 -11.56 -14.53
CA ASP A 54 -6.41 -11.99 -13.21
C ASP A 54 -5.03 -11.43 -12.80
N GLY A 55 -4.29 -10.79 -13.71
CA GLY A 55 -2.97 -10.24 -13.39
C GLY A 55 -3.03 -9.11 -12.36
N PHE A 56 -1.96 -8.91 -11.58
CA PHE A 56 -1.92 -7.90 -10.52
C PHE A 56 -2.13 -6.46 -11.01
N TYR A 57 -1.86 -6.18 -12.28
CA TYR A 57 -2.15 -4.91 -12.94
C TYR A 57 -3.36 -4.90 -13.87
N GLN A 58 -4.01 -6.05 -14.05
CA GLN A 58 -5.08 -6.29 -15.02
C GLN A 58 -4.85 -5.57 -16.35
N LEU A 59 -3.59 -5.58 -16.80
CA LEU A 59 -3.16 -4.82 -17.97
C LEU A 59 -3.64 -5.52 -19.24
N SER A 60 -4.29 -4.75 -20.12
CA SER A 60 -4.75 -5.17 -21.44
C SER A 60 -4.56 -4.05 -22.46
N GLU A 61 -4.81 -4.34 -23.75
CA GLU A 61 -4.73 -3.31 -24.80
C GLU A 61 -5.72 -2.17 -24.61
N ALA A 62 -6.86 -2.42 -23.95
CA ALA A 62 -7.97 -1.47 -23.83
C ALA A 62 -8.12 -0.86 -22.43
N ALA A 63 -7.56 -1.48 -21.41
CA ALA A 63 -7.78 -1.13 -20.01
C ALA A 63 -6.57 -1.43 -19.13
N PHE A 64 -6.47 -0.66 -18.06
CA PHE A 64 -5.47 -0.84 -16.99
C PHE A 64 -6.18 -0.64 -15.65
N ARG A 65 -6.02 -1.61 -14.75
CA ARG A 65 -6.59 -1.56 -13.40
C ARG A 65 -5.62 -2.26 -12.43
N PRO A 66 -4.80 -1.51 -11.68
CA PRO A 66 -3.85 -2.08 -10.73
C PRO A 66 -4.58 -2.68 -9.53
N VAL A 67 -5.09 -3.91 -9.70
CA VAL A 67 -6.02 -4.53 -8.75
C VAL A 67 -5.37 -4.78 -7.40
N ILE A 68 -4.09 -5.11 -7.41
CA ILE A 68 -3.27 -5.33 -6.21
C ILE A 68 -3.26 -4.13 -5.25
N VAL A 69 -3.39 -2.90 -5.77
CA VAL A 69 -3.44 -1.70 -4.93
C VAL A 69 -4.69 -1.68 -4.04
N PHE A 70 -5.79 -2.29 -4.49
CA PHE A 70 -7.03 -2.34 -3.70
C PHE A 70 -6.94 -3.28 -2.50
N GLU A 71 -5.95 -4.17 -2.44
CA GLU A 71 -5.68 -4.98 -1.25
C GLU A 71 -5.22 -4.12 -0.05
N GLY A 72 -4.75 -2.89 -0.29
CA GLY A 72 -4.33 -1.94 0.75
C GLY A 72 -5.19 -0.67 0.84
N LEU A 73 -6.37 -0.64 0.22
CA LEU A 73 -7.27 0.53 0.19
C LEU A 73 -8.69 0.20 0.66
N GLY A 74 -9.45 1.25 0.99
CA GLY A 74 -10.87 1.13 1.34
C GLY A 74 -11.06 0.30 2.61
N GLU A 75 -11.96 -0.69 2.56
CA GLU A 75 -12.19 -1.61 3.69
C GLU A 75 -10.99 -2.52 3.98
N SER A 76 -10.07 -2.65 3.02
CA SER A 76 -8.82 -3.41 3.17
C SER A 76 -7.63 -2.54 3.61
N ALA A 77 -7.84 -1.24 3.85
CA ALA A 77 -6.76 -0.35 4.27
C ALA A 77 -6.14 -0.81 5.61
N ALA A 78 -4.83 -0.99 5.64
CA ALA A 78 -4.10 -1.38 6.84
C ALA A 78 -2.83 -0.55 7.09
N LEU A 79 -1.68 -1.20 7.24
CA LEU A 79 -0.45 -0.60 7.73
C LEU A 79 0.12 0.42 6.76
N ALA A 80 0.22 0.10 5.47
CA ALA A 80 0.74 1.01 4.45
C ALA A 80 -0.07 2.31 4.39
N TYR A 81 -1.40 2.18 4.36
CA TYR A 81 -2.30 3.34 4.39
C TYR A 81 -2.12 4.16 5.68
N SER A 82 -2.06 3.48 6.83
CA SER A 82 -1.88 4.10 8.15
C SER A 82 -0.53 4.82 8.28
N LEU A 83 0.54 4.32 7.66
CA LEU A 83 1.83 5.00 7.60
C LEU A 83 1.70 6.32 6.82
N GLY A 84 0.95 6.32 5.71
CA GLY A 84 0.59 7.53 4.98
C GLY A 84 -0.12 8.57 5.86
N GLU A 85 -1.13 8.14 6.63
CA GLU A 85 -1.84 9.03 7.56
C GLU A 85 -0.92 9.58 8.67
N GLN A 86 -0.03 8.74 9.21
CA GLN A 86 0.93 9.15 10.23
C GLN A 86 1.88 10.24 9.70
N ILE A 87 2.38 10.07 8.47
CA ILE A 87 3.18 11.08 7.80
C ILE A 87 2.35 12.35 7.59
N ALA A 88 1.08 12.24 7.20
CA ALA A 88 0.20 13.41 7.04
C ALA A 88 -0.04 14.18 8.34
N ARG A 89 -0.16 13.49 9.48
CA ARG A 89 -0.27 14.12 10.81
C ARG A 89 1.02 14.83 11.21
N LYS A 90 2.18 14.29 10.82
CA LYS A 90 3.50 14.86 11.14
C LYS A 90 3.89 16.05 10.24
N TYR A 91 3.48 16.01 8.98
CA TYR A 91 3.81 17.02 7.97
C TYR A 91 2.52 17.66 7.43
N PRO A 92 2.08 18.81 7.98
CA PRO A 92 0.86 19.48 7.52
C PRO A 92 1.02 20.16 6.15
N ASP A 93 2.25 20.56 5.81
CA ASP A 93 2.58 21.11 4.49
C ASP A 93 2.52 20.04 3.40
N GLN A 94 1.83 20.33 2.29
CA GLN A 94 1.58 19.33 1.24
C GLN A 94 2.84 18.96 0.45
N VAL A 95 3.83 19.84 0.32
CA VAL A 95 5.06 19.47 -0.40
C VAL A 95 5.94 18.61 0.52
N GLN A 96 6.17 19.04 1.76
CA GLN A 96 6.96 18.29 2.72
C GLN A 96 6.37 16.91 3.04
N ARG A 97 5.05 16.81 3.13
CA ARG A 97 4.38 15.53 3.33
C ARG A 97 4.58 14.58 2.15
N ALA A 98 4.46 15.07 0.93
CA ALA A 98 4.68 14.24 -0.25
C ALA A 98 6.15 13.78 -0.32
N GLU A 99 7.10 14.69 -0.10
CA GLU A 99 8.52 14.36 -0.01
C GLU A 99 8.82 13.35 1.11
N ALA A 100 8.12 13.45 2.25
CA ALA A 100 8.28 12.52 3.36
C ALA A 100 7.77 11.11 3.04
N VAL A 101 6.65 10.98 2.32
CA VAL A 101 6.18 9.67 1.80
C VAL A 101 7.21 9.11 0.82
N PHE A 102 7.65 9.90 -0.15
CA PHE A 102 8.66 9.47 -1.12
C PHE A 102 9.96 8.99 -0.45
N CYS A 103 10.52 9.82 0.46
CA CYS A 103 11.74 9.46 1.18
C CYS A 103 11.53 8.23 2.07
N PHE A 104 10.33 8.04 2.65
CA PHE A 104 10.05 6.85 3.45
C PHE A 104 10.27 5.57 2.65
N VAL A 105 9.70 5.49 1.44
CA VAL A 105 9.81 4.30 0.58
C VAL A 105 11.22 4.20 0.00
N ARG A 106 11.76 5.27 -0.59
CA ARG A 106 13.11 5.29 -1.20
C ARG A 106 14.19 4.84 -0.22
N ASP A 107 14.10 5.27 1.04
CA ASP A 107 15.15 5.01 2.04
C ASP A 107 14.98 3.66 2.75
N ARG A 108 13.82 3.01 2.60
CA ARG A 108 13.51 1.75 3.30
C ARG A 108 13.25 0.57 2.39
N VAL A 109 13.13 0.75 1.08
CA VAL A 109 13.04 -0.34 0.11
C VAL A 109 14.37 -0.50 -0.60
N ASN A 110 15.02 -1.63 -0.38
CA ASN A 110 16.22 -2.00 -1.11
C ASN A 110 15.81 -2.62 -2.45
N TYR A 111 16.11 -1.91 -3.54
CA TYR A 111 15.77 -2.37 -4.89
C TYR A 111 16.40 -3.74 -5.18
N THR A 112 15.56 -4.76 -5.34
CA THR A 112 15.99 -6.16 -5.49
C THR A 112 15.10 -6.83 -6.52
N PRO A 113 15.64 -7.42 -7.61
CA PRO A 113 14.83 -8.14 -8.59
C PRO A 113 14.04 -9.28 -7.95
N ASP A 114 12.86 -9.58 -8.48
CA ASP A 114 12.01 -10.65 -7.94
C ASP A 114 12.70 -12.00 -7.90
N ILE A 115 13.46 -12.36 -8.92
CA ILE A 115 14.15 -13.66 -8.99
C ILE A 115 15.18 -13.86 -7.86
N ASP A 116 15.67 -12.77 -7.25
CA ASP A 116 16.59 -12.81 -6.13
C ASP A 116 15.88 -12.92 -4.76
N GLN A 117 14.57 -12.63 -4.72
CA GLN A 117 13.73 -12.68 -3.52
C GLN A 117 12.78 -13.89 -3.51
N PHE A 118 12.28 -14.23 -4.69
CA PHE A 118 11.28 -15.23 -4.98
C PHE A 118 11.80 -16.14 -6.10
N PRO A 119 11.33 -17.39 -6.21
CA PRO A 119 11.74 -18.30 -7.28
C PRO A 119 11.04 -18.01 -8.63
N TYR A 120 10.64 -16.76 -8.90
CA TYR A 120 9.87 -16.33 -10.07
C TYR A 120 10.53 -15.12 -10.73
N GLU A 121 10.43 -15.03 -12.05
CA GLU A 121 10.93 -13.87 -12.81
C GLU A 121 10.15 -12.58 -12.51
N GLU A 122 8.92 -12.73 -12.01
CA GLU A 122 8.01 -11.65 -11.64
C GLU A 122 7.22 -12.11 -10.41
N PHE A 123 7.07 -11.26 -9.41
CA PHE A 123 6.26 -11.48 -8.23
C PHE A 123 5.90 -10.15 -7.54
N ALA A 124 4.70 -9.65 -7.79
CA ALA A 124 4.25 -8.44 -7.12
C ALA A 124 3.89 -8.71 -5.65
N GLN A 125 4.37 -7.86 -4.75
CA GLN A 125 3.91 -7.71 -3.36
C GLN A 125 2.85 -6.60 -3.26
N ASN A 126 1.91 -6.75 -2.33
CA ASN A 126 0.96 -5.70 -2.04
C ASN A 126 1.56 -4.72 -1.02
N ALA A 127 0.90 -3.57 -0.86
CA ALA A 127 1.47 -2.49 -0.05
C ALA A 127 1.69 -2.91 1.41
N ASP A 128 0.80 -3.73 1.98
CA ASP A 128 0.85 -4.12 3.39
C ASP A 128 1.87 -5.22 3.66
N GLU A 129 2.15 -6.11 2.70
CA GLU A 129 3.24 -7.08 2.76
C GLU A 129 4.58 -6.36 2.95
N LEU A 130 4.89 -5.43 2.05
CA LEU A 130 6.14 -4.67 2.10
C LEU A 130 6.20 -3.72 3.32
N ALA A 131 5.09 -3.06 3.66
CA ALA A 131 5.04 -2.20 4.84
C ALA A 131 5.24 -2.97 6.14
N THR A 132 4.75 -4.21 6.23
CA THR A 132 4.93 -5.06 7.42
C THR A 132 6.39 -5.44 7.60
N ILE A 133 7.08 -5.81 6.53
CA ILE A 133 8.52 -6.10 6.58
C ILE A 133 9.30 -4.86 7.03
N ILE A 134 8.99 -3.69 6.45
CA ILE A 134 9.64 -2.43 6.82
C ILE A 134 9.39 -2.07 8.30
N ASP A 135 8.19 -2.29 8.83
CA ASP A 135 7.87 -2.00 10.24
C ASP A 135 8.62 -2.92 11.21
N GLN A 136 8.82 -4.18 10.81
CA GLN A 136 9.51 -5.19 11.63
C GLN A 136 11.03 -5.05 11.57
N ASP A 137 11.59 -4.90 10.37
CA ASP A 137 13.03 -5.01 10.12
C ASP A 137 13.69 -3.65 9.81
N GLY A 138 12.89 -2.61 9.66
CA GLY A 138 13.33 -1.25 9.30
C GLY A 138 13.60 -1.05 7.81
N VAL A 139 13.77 -2.14 7.06
CA VAL A 139 13.97 -2.16 5.60
C VAL A 139 13.19 -3.32 5.00
N GLY A 140 12.73 -3.15 3.76
CA GLY A 140 12.12 -4.19 2.92
C GLY A 140 12.88 -4.33 1.61
N TYR A 141 12.50 -5.34 0.84
CA TYR A 141 13.08 -5.66 -0.46
C TYR A 141 11.93 -5.77 -1.47
N GLY A 142 12.17 -5.28 -2.67
CA GLY A 142 11.18 -5.15 -3.72
C GLY A 142 11.79 -4.38 -4.88
N ASP A 143 11.17 -4.45 -6.05
CA ASP A 143 11.60 -3.71 -7.22
C ASP A 143 10.57 -2.62 -7.60
N CYS A 144 10.25 -2.45 -8.89
CA CYS A 144 9.51 -1.30 -9.37
C CYS A 144 8.02 -1.35 -8.99
N GLU A 145 7.35 -2.48 -9.15
CA GLU A 145 5.92 -2.64 -8.84
C GLU A 145 5.66 -2.62 -7.35
N ASP A 146 6.51 -3.28 -6.57
CA ASP A 146 6.44 -3.29 -5.11
C ASP A 146 6.53 -1.87 -4.54
N SER A 147 7.54 -1.13 -5.01
CA SER A 147 7.75 0.27 -4.63
C SER A 147 6.59 1.16 -5.08
N ALA A 148 6.07 0.96 -6.30
CA ALA A 148 4.99 1.76 -6.85
C ALA A 148 3.66 1.50 -6.12
N VAL A 149 3.34 0.25 -5.81
CA VAL A 149 2.14 -0.16 -5.06
C VAL A 149 2.19 0.41 -3.64
N LEU A 150 3.32 0.27 -2.94
CA LEU A 150 3.50 0.86 -1.61
C LEU A 150 3.35 2.39 -1.65
N LEU A 151 4.02 3.08 -2.60
CA LEU A 151 3.90 4.52 -2.76
C LEU A 151 2.46 4.95 -3.02
N ALA A 152 1.74 4.28 -3.93
CA ALA A 152 0.38 4.65 -4.30
C ALA A 152 -0.57 4.57 -3.10
N VAL A 153 -0.48 3.50 -2.29
CA VAL A 153 -1.28 3.32 -1.08
C VAL A 153 -0.90 4.36 -0.01
N MET A 154 0.39 4.54 0.26
CA MET A 154 0.85 5.52 1.25
C MET A 154 0.47 6.95 0.88
N TYR A 155 0.58 7.35 -0.40
CA TYR A 155 0.14 8.66 -0.86
C TYR A 155 -1.37 8.84 -0.70
N THR A 156 -2.15 7.81 -1.00
CA THR A 156 -3.60 7.84 -0.79
C THR A 156 -3.93 8.05 0.69
N GLY A 157 -3.27 7.30 1.59
CA GLY A 157 -3.39 7.49 3.05
C GLY A 157 -2.91 8.85 3.54
N ALA A 158 -1.92 9.45 2.87
CA ALA A 158 -1.44 10.79 3.16
C ALA A 158 -2.36 11.91 2.62
N GLY A 159 -3.46 11.55 1.95
CA GLY A 159 -4.47 12.48 1.44
C GLY A 159 -4.20 13.00 0.03
N TYR A 160 -3.33 12.35 -0.74
CA TYR A 160 -3.09 12.68 -2.14
C TYR A 160 -3.93 11.83 -3.08
N ARG A 161 -4.16 12.37 -4.28
CA ARG A 161 -4.56 11.55 -5.42
C ARG A 161 -3.30 10.95 -6.02
N SER A 162 -3.23 9.63 -6.06
CA SER A 162 -2.16 8.88 -6.72
C SER A 162 -2.71 7.95 -7.78
N ALA A 163 -1.85 7.53 -8.70
CA ALA A 163 -2.11 6.51 -9.70
C ALA A 163 -0.85 5.68 -9.93
N ILE A 164 -1.01 4.45 -10.42
CA ILE A 164 0.11 3.68 -10.98
C ILE A 164 0.23 4.05 -12.46
N MET A 165 1.46 4.19 -12.93
CA MET A 165 1.81 4.37 -14.34
C MET A 165 2.71 3.22 -14.77
N VAL A 166 2.43 2.62 -15.92
CA VAL A 166 3.23 1.53 -16.49
C VAL A 166 3.87 2.01 -17.79
N GLY A 167 5.17 1.78 -17.93
CA GLY A 167 5.97 1.99 -19.13
C GLY A 167 6.63 0.68 -19.57
N SER A 168 7.49 0.75 -20.58
CA SER A 168 8.20 -0.44 -21.10
C SER A 168 9.16 -0.99 -20.06
N GLY A 169 8.79 -2.09 -19.40
CA GLY A 169 9.62 -2.77 -18.39
C GLY A 169 9.78 -2.01 -17.08
N HIS A 170 8.91 -1.03 -16.79
CA HIS A 170 8.98 -0.26 -15.57
C HIS A 170 7.60 0.25 -15.15
N THR A 171 7.40 0.41 -13.84
CA THR A 171 6.22 1.05 -13.28
C THR A 171 6.58 2.04 -12.19
N ALA A 172 5.74 3.06 -12.02
CA ALA A 172 5.95 4.13 -11.06
C ALA A 172 4.61 4.59 -10.46
N ALA A 173 4.67 5.17 -9.26
CA ALA A 173 3.55 5.90 -8.70
C ALA A 173 3.56 7.36 -9.17
N LEU A 174 2.46 7.81 -9.76
CA LEU A 174 2.19 9.21 -10.08
C LEU A 174 1.39 9.85 -8.95
N VAL A 175 1.83 11.02 -8.47
CA VAL A 175 1.13 11.79 -7.43
C VAL A 175 0.69 13.15 -7.96
N TYR A 176 -0.56 13.53 -7.68
CA TYR A 176 -1.08 14.84 -8.03
C TYR A 176 -0.62 15.89 -7.02
N LEU A 177 0.39 16.68 -7.39
CA LEU A 177 0.97 17.74 -6.57
C LEU A 177 1.22 19.00 -7.43
N PRO A 178 0.19 19.84 -7.65
CA PRO A 178 0.23 20.92 -8.65
C PRO A 178 1.26 22.03 -8.34
N ASP A 179 1.60 22.22 -7.07
CA ASP A 179 2.53 23.26 -6.62
C ASP A 179 3.98 22.74 -6.46
N TYR A 180 4.30 21.55 -7.00
CA TYR A 180 5.62 20.95 -6.85
C TYR A 180 6.60 21.40 -7.93
N GLU A 181 7.54 22.26 -7.54
CA GLU A 181 8.50 22.86 -8.47
C GLU A 181 9.71 21.96 -8.79
N LYS A 182 9.88 20.84 -8.06
CA LYS A 182 11.04 19.93 -8.22
C LYS A 182 10.72 18.67 -9.02
N ALA A 183 9.59 18.65 -9.75
CA ALA A 183 9.29 17.56 -10.66
C ALA A 183 10.37 17.53 -11.76
N THR A 184 11.36 16.65 -11.62
CA THR A 184 12.36 16.47 -12.66
C THR A 184 11.76 15.54 -13.71
N ALA A 185 11.54 16.03 -14.93
CA ALA A 185 11.17 15.20 -16.06
C ALA A 185 12.43 14.45 -16.53
N ILE A 186 12.73 13.30 -15.93
CA ILE A 186 13.69 12.36 -16.50
C ILE A 186 12.87 11.28 -17.20
N PHE A 187 12.71 11.45 -18.52
CA PHE A 187 12.38 10.34 -19.41
C PHE A 187 13.71 9.92 -20.02
N GLU A 188 14.32 8.86 -19.50
CA GLU A 188 15.39 8.13 -20.20
C GLU A 188 14.82 6.83 -20.75
#